data_AF-A0A8T3QL56-F1
#
_entry.id   AF-A0A8T3QL56-F1
#
_cell.length_a   1.000
_cell.length_b   1.000
_cell.length_c   1.000
_cell.angle_alpha   90.00
_cell.angle_beta   90.00
_cell.angle_gamma   90.00
#
_symmetry.space_group_name_H-M   'P 1'
#
loop_
_entity.id
_entity.type
_entity.pdbx_description
1 polymer ?
#
loop_
_entity_poly.entity_id
_entity_poly.type
_entity_poly.pdbx_seq_one_letter_code
_entity_poly.pdbx_strand_id
1 'polypeptide(L)'
;MTLELEFHAAMVELYRRAKAEINYPARYLLDMISNEGGRETARYLLDTKEPSDGYVVLWENGRLDLSVEAEVLKPEWHELFSDNQRAVAVRRLRDYHFDVDAYLEQLSQAGS
;
A
#
# COMPACT_ATOMS: atom_id res chain seq x y z
N MET A 1 15.35 -9.37 11.80
CA MET A 1 15.26 -8.62 10.54
C MET A 1 14.94 -7.17 10.88
N THR A 2 15.24 -6.21 10.01
CA THR A 2 14.82 -4.82 10.24
C THR A 2 13.42 -4.62 9.68
N LEU A 3 12.64 -3.72 10.29
CA LEU A 3 11.27 -3.46 9.86
C LEU A 3 11.20 -2.98 8.41
N GLU A 4 12.22 -2.26 7.93
CA GLU A 4 12.33 -1.82 6.53
C GLU A 4 12.46 -3.00 5.55
N LEU A 5 13.16 -4.08 5.93
CA LEU A 5 13.27 -5.29 5.11
C LEU A 5 11.95 -6.07 5.09
N GLU A 6 11.24 -6.11 6.22
CA GLU A 6 9.93 -6.74 6.32
C GLU A 6 8.90 -5.97 5.48
N PHE A 7 8.90 -4.64 5.55
CA PHE A 7 8.07 -3.81 4.70
C PHE A 7 8.42 -3.95 3.21
N HIS A 8 9.71 -4.05 2.87
CA HIS A 8 10.11 -4.35 1.48
C HIS A 8 9.49 -5.66 1.00
N ALA A 9 9.54 -6.72 1.82
CA ALA A 9 8.92 -7.99 1.47
C ALA A 9 7.39 -7.87 1.31
N ALA A 10 6.72 -7.11 2.17
CA ALA A 10 5.29 -6.82 2.07
C ALA A 10 4.93 -6.10 0.76
N MET A 11 5.72 -5.11 0.34
CA MET A 11 5.55 -4.39 -0.93
C MET A 11 5.71 -5.31 -2.15
N VAL A 12 6.69 -6.24 -2.11
CA VAL A 12 6.86 -7.25 -3.16
C VAL A 12 5.65 -8.21 -3.19
N GLU A 13 5.13 -8.59 -2.04
CA GLU A 13 3.97 -9.47 -1.95
C GLU A 13 2.69 -8.81 -2.46
N LEU A 14 2.49 -7.54 -2.14
CA LEU A 14 1.40 -6.72 -2.67
C LEU A 14 1.41 -6.71 -4.22
N TYR A 15 2.58 -6.51 -4.83
CA TYR A 15 2.73 -6.63 -6.28
C TYR A 15 2.36 -8.04 -6.80
N ARG A 16 2.83 -9.10 -6.13
CA ARG A 16 2.54 -10.48 -6.54
C ARG A 16 1.04 -10.77 -6.47
N ARG A 17 0.37 -10.33 -5.41
CA ARG A 17 -1.07 -10.47 -5.23
C ARG A 17 -1.85 -9.68 -6.27
N ALA A 18 -1.49 -8.43 -6.54
CA ALA A 18 -2.13 -7.64 -7.60
C ALA A 18 -2.00 -8.34 -8.96
N LYS A 19 -0.81 -8.86 -9.28
CA LYS A 19 -0.62 -9.62 -10.52
C LYS A 19 -1.44 -10.92 -10.55
N ALA A 20 -1.52 -11.66 -9.45
CA ALA A 20 -2.24 -12.93 -9.39
C ALA A 20 -3.76 -12.77 -9.39
N GLU A 21 -4.27 -11.77 -8.68
CA GLU A 21 -5.69 -11.62 -8.37
C GLU A 21 -6.42 -10.74 -9.40
N ILE A 22 -5.75 -9.76 -10.02
CA ILE A 22 -6.35 -8.86 -11.02
C ILE A 22 -5.62 -8.83 -12.37
N ASN A 23 -4.64 -9.72 -12.58
CA ASN A 23 -3.82 -9.82 -13.80
C ASN A 23 -3.17 -8.49 -14.23
N TYR A 24 -2.85 -7.62 -13.27
CA TYR A 24 -2.19 -6.34 -13.52
C TYR A 24 -0.67 -6.45 -13.31
N PRO A 25 0.14 -6.39 -14.38
CA PRO A 25 1.59 -6.38 -14.24
C PRO A 25 2.09 -4.97 -13.90
N ALA A 26 2.09 -4.60 -12.62
CA ALA A 26 2.59 -3.30 -12.14
C ALA A 26 4.13 -3.20 -12.22
N ARG A 27 4.68 -3.24 -13.44
CA ARG A 27 6.13 -3.24 -13.71
C ARG A 27 6.81 -2.03 -13.10
N TYR A 28 6.21 -0.85 -13.23
CA TYR A 28 6.73 0.39 -12.66
C TYR A 28 6.89 0.31 -11.14
N LEU A 29 5.90 -0.27 -10.43
CA LEU A 29 5.98 -0.48 -8.98
C LEU A 29 7.11 -1.45 -8.62
N LEU A 30 7.22 -2.58 -9.33
CA LEU A 30 8.28 -3.55 -9.07
C LEU A 30 9.68 -2.97 -9.33
N ASP A 31 9.83 -2.17 -10.38
CA ASP A 31 11.10 -1.53 -10.73
C ASP A 31 11.50 -0.51 -9.64
N MET A 32 10.56 0.31 -9.14
CA MET A 32 10.82 1.22 -8.03
C MET A 32 11.21 0.46 -6.75
N ILE A 33 10.46 -0.58 -6.37
CA ILE A 33 10.77 -1.39 -5.18
C ILE A 33 12.19 -2.01 -5.30
N SER A 34 12.56 -2.46 -6.50
CA SER A 34 13.86 -3.10 -6.73
C SER A 34 15.03 -2.10 -6.70
N ASN A 35 14.82 -0.87 -7.18
CA ASN A 35 15.87 0.14 -7.27
C ASN A 35 15.99 1.00 -6.00
N GLU A 36 14.87 1.39 -5.41
CA GLU A 36 14.81 2.35 -4.29
C GLU A 36 14.44 1.69 -2.95
N GLY A 37 13.85 0.48 -3.00
CA GLY A 37 13.34 -0.22 -1.83
C GLY A 37 11.89 0.13 -1.51
N GLY A 38 11.19 -0.79 -0.82
CA GLY A 38 9.76 -0.67 -0.56
C GLY A 38 9.38 0.58 0.22
N ARG A 39 10.15 0.92 1.27
CA ARG A 39 9.86 2.10 2.11
C ARG A 39 9.95 3.40 1.32
N GLU A 40 11.07 3.64 0.63
CA GLU A 40 11.26 4.88 -0.12
C GLU A 40 10.28 4.98 -1.29
N THR A 41 9.96 3.86 -1.95
CA THR A 41 8.90 3.80 -2.97
C THR A 41 7.55 4.22 -2.39
N ALA A 42 7.17 3.68 -1.23
CA ALA A 42 5.90 4.01 -0.58
C ALA A 42 5.83 5.49 -0.15
N ARG A 43 6.92 6.02 0.40
CA ARG A 43 7.02 7.45 0.76
C ARG A 43 6.88 8.34 -0.47
N TYR A 44 7.62 8.03 -1.53
CA TYR A 44 7.53 8.76 -2.79
C TYR A 44 6.08 8.81 -3.31
N LEU A 45 5.39 7.65 -3.35
CA LEU A 45 4.01 7.56 -3.80
C LEU A 45 3.02 8.31 -2.90
N LEU A 46 3.26 8.38 -1.59
CA LEU A 46 2.40 9.15 -0.66
C LEU A 46 2.66 10.67 -0.75
N ASP A 47 3.87 11.07 -1.09
CA ASP A 47 4.24 12.49 -1.20
C ASP A 47 3.79 13.12 -2.53
N THR A 48 3.37 12.33 -3.52
CA THR A 48 2.75 12.86 -4.74
C THR A 48 1.39 13.51 -4.47
N LYS A 49 1.01 14.49 -5.29
CA LYS A 49 -0.31 15.12 -5.19
C LYS A 49 -1.42 14.18 -5.64
N GLU A 50 -1.18 13.44 -6.71
CA GLU A 50 -2.15 12.56 -7.36
C GLU A 50 -1.80 11.08 -7.08
N PRO A 51 -2.81 10.21 -6.94
CA PRO A 51 -2.59 8.76 -6.88
C PRO A 51 -1.87 8.26 -8.13
N SER A 52 -1.13 7.16 -8.00
CA SER A 52 -0.48 6.53 -9.15
C SER A 52 -1.48 5.83 -10.07
N ASP A 53 -1.11 5.62 -11.33
CA ASP A 53 -1.94 4.84 -12.26
C ASP A 53 -2.26 3.44 -11.71
N GLY A 54 -1.28 2.81 -11.04
CA GLY A 54 -1.48 1.52 -10.38
C GLY A 54 -2.54 1.57 -9.28
N TYR A 55 -2.65 2.68 -8.56
CA TYR A 55 -3.71 2.89 -7.58
C TYR A 55 -5.09 2.94 -8.23
N VAL A 56 -5.22 3.67 -9.34
CA VAL A 56 -6.49 3.77 -10.08
C VAL A 56 -6.91 2.40 -10.61
N VAL A 57 -5.99 1.61 -11.16
CA VAL A 57 -6.28 0.24 -11.61
C VAL A 57 -6.77 -0.64 -10.46
N LEU A 58 -6.15 -0.55 -9.28
CA LEU A 58 -6.60 -1.30 -8.10
C LEU A 58 -8.01 -0.90 -7.68
N TRP A 59 -8.32 0.39 -7.69
CA TRP A 59 -9.66 0.90 -7.43
C TRP A 59 -10.70 0.38 -8.41
N GLU A 60 -10.43 0.43 -9.72
CA GLU A 60 -11.34 -0.08 -10.76
C GLU A 60 -11.66 -1.57 -10.58
N ASN A 61 -10.75 -2.32 -9.95
CA ASN A 61 -10.93 -3.74 -9.65
C ASN A 61 -11.47 -4.01 -8.24
N GLY A 62 -11.76 -2.97 -7.44
CA GLY A 62 -12.22 -3.11 -6.05
C GLY A 62 -11.16 -3.69 -5.11
N ARG A 63 -9.87 -3.52 -5.44
CA ARG A 63 -8.72 -4.11 -4.76
C ARG A 63 -7.78 -3.10 -4.13
N LEU A 64 -8.34 -2.04 -3.57
CA LEU A 64 -7.56 -1.05 -2.81
C LEU A 64 -6.94 -1.63 -1.53
N ASP A 65 -7.35 -2.82 -1.07
CA ASP A 65 -6.65 -3.59 -0.03
C ASP A 65 -5.21 -3.98 -0.45
N LEU A 66 -4.95 -4.03 -1.76
CA LEU A 66 -3.63 -4.27 -2.35
C LEU A 66 -2.92 -2.97 -2.76
N SER A 67 -3.30 -1.82 -2.21
CA SER A 67 -2.63 -0.55 -2.49
C SER A 67 -1.58 -0.22 -1.43
N VAL A 68 -0.62 0.62 -1.80
CA VAL A 68 0.41 1.11 -0.88
C VAL A 68 -0.22 1.84 0.29
N GLU A 69 -1.24 2.65 0.02
CA GLU A 69 -2.02 3.38 1.02
C GLU A 69 -2.65 2.45 2.05
N ALA A 70 -3.23 1.32 1.64
CA ALA A 70 -3.76 0.34 2.59
C ALA A 70 -2.62 -0.32 3.39
N GLU A 71 -1.53 -0.69 2.72
CA GLU A 71 -0.39 -1.35 3.35
C GLU A 71 0.23 -0.48 4.44
N VAL A 72 0.50 0.81 4.20
CA VAL A 72 1.14 1.70 5.19
C VAL A 72 0.29 1.99 6.43
N LEU A 73 -1.01 1.66 6.40
CA LEU A 73 -1.90 1.84 7.55
C LEU A 73 -1.85 0.67 8.54
N LYS A 74 -1.21 -0.45 8.18
CA LYS A 74 -1.03 -1.57 9.10
C LYS A 74 -0.21 -1.14 10.33
N PRO A 75 -0.64 -1.47 11.56
CA PRO A 75 0.02 -1.02 12.79
C PRO A 75 1.51 -1.35 12.85
N GLU A 76 1.90 -2.52 12.32
CA GLU A 76 3.29 -2.98 12.26
C GLU A 76 4.22 -2.05 11.48
N TRP A 77 3.71 -1.25 10.54
CA TRP A 77 4.52 -0.33 9.74
C TRP A 77 4.46 1.12 10.22
N HIS A 78 3.68 1.44 11.26
CA HIS A 78 3.44 2.84 11.65
C HIS A 78 4.73 3.60 11.96
N GLU A 79 5.74 2.96 12.54
CA GLU A 79 7.03 3.60 12.84
C GLU A 79 7.87 3.96 11.59
N LEU A 80 7.59 3.36 10.43
CA LEU A 80 8.29 3.66 9.17
C LEU A 80 7.79 4.93 8.48
N PHE A 81 6.57 5.36 8.82
CA PHE A 81 5.85 6.44 8.15
C PHE A 81 5.45 7.53 9.12
N SER A 82 5.41 8.78 8.65
CA SER A 82 4.92 9.89 9.45
C SER A 82 3.39 9.88 9.58
N ASP A 83 2.87 10.54 10.61
CA ASP A 83 1.43 10.77 10.79
C ASP A 83 0.80 11.43 9.56
N ASN A 84 1.53 12.36 8.92
CA ASN A 84 1.09 13.02 7.69
C ASN A 84 0.95 12.04 6.52
N GLN A 85 1.92 11.14 6.34
CA GLN A 85 1.87 10.12 5.28
C GLN A 85 0.72 9.14 5.49
N ARG A 86 0.49 8.69 6.73
CA ARG A 86 -0.68 7.87 7.06
C ARG A 86 -1.99 8.63 6.86
N ALA A 87 -2.05 9.92 7.20
CA ALA A 87 -3.22 10.74 6.94
C ALA A 87 -3.52 10.91 5.44
N VAL A 88 -2.48 11.05 4.60
CA VAL A 88 -2.64 11.06 3.13
C VAL A 88 -3.19 9.72 2.63
N ALA A 89 -2.67 8.61 3.13
CA ALA A 89 -3.16 7.27 2.78
C ALA A 89 -4.65 7.10 3.13
N VAL A 90 -5.05 7.44 4.36
CA VAL A 90 -6.46 7.42 4.79
C VAL A 90 -7.32 8.30 3.90
N ARG A 91 -6.88 9.54 3.62
CA ARG A 91 -7.63 10.47 2.78
C ARG A 91 -7.86 9.88 1.38
N ARG A 92 -6.81 9.41 0.72
CA ARG A 92 -6.91 8.83 -0.63
C ARG A 92 -7.87 7.64 -0.66
N LEU A 93 -7.75 6.70 0.28
CA LEU A 93 -8.65 5.56 0.37
C LEU A 93 -10.12 6.00 0.51
N ARG A 94 -10.39 6.97 1.38
CA ARG A 94 -11.75 7.50 1.58
C ARG A 94 -12.28 8.29 0.38
N ASP A 95 -11.42 9.05 -0.30
CA ASP A 95 -11.77 9.78 -1.53
C ASP A 95 -12.25 8.82 -2.64
N TYR A 96 -11.74 7.58 -2.63
CA TYR A 96 -12.12 6.50 -3.54
C TYR A 96 -13.14 5.53 -2.94
N HIS A 97 -13.84 5.94 -1.88
CA HIS A 97 -14.92 5.20 -1.19
C HIS A 97 -14.50 3.84 -0.60
N PHE A 98 -13.22 3.66 -0.27
CA PHE A 98 -12.76 2.50 0.47
C PHE A 98 -13.07 2.62 1.97
N ASP A 99 -13.59 1.55 2.55
CA ASP A 99 -13.90 1.48 3.99
C ASP A 99 -12.62 1.16 4.79
N VAL A 100 -11.90 2.21 5.13
CA VAL A 100 -10.65 2.12 5.90
C VAL A 100 -10.90 1.53 7.29
N ASP A 101 -12.01 1.89 7.93
CA ASP A 101 -12.31 1.48 9.29
C ASP A 101 -12.57 -0.04 9.33
N ALA A 102 -13.41 -0.55 8.42
CA ALA A 102 -13.64 -2.00 8.28
C ALA A 102 -12.37 -2.77 7.92
N TYR A 103 -11.50 -2.21 7.07
CA TYR A 103 -10.22 -2.83 6.72
C TYR A 103 -9.31 -3.01 7.94
N LEU A 104 -9.17 -1.95 8.76
CA LEU A 104 -8.35 -2.00 9.96
C LEU A 104 -8.93 -2.95 11.02
N GLU A 105 -10.25 -3.02 11.14
CA GLU A 105 -10.93 -4.00 11.99
C GLU A 105 -10.62 -5.44 11.54
N GLN A 106 -10.69 -5.74 10.24
CA GLN A 106 -10.36 -7.07 9.70
C GLN A 106 -8.91 -7.49 10.01
N LEU A 107 -7.97 -6.57 9.90
CA LEU A 107 -6.56 -6.84 10.23
C LEU A 107 -6.38 -7.19 11.71
N SER A 108 -7.13 -6.55 12.60
CA SER A 108 -7.08 -6.87 14.04
C SER A 108 -7.60 -8.28 14.36
N GLN A 109 -8.57 -8.79 13.59
CA GLN A 109 -9.17 -10.11 13.79
C GLN A 109 -8.37 -11.24 13.15
N ALA A 110 -7.58 -10.96 12.11
CA ALA A 110 -6.76 -11.96 11.42
C ALA A 110 -5.51 -12.40 12.21
N GLY A 111 -5.20 -11.73 13.32
CA GLY A 111 -4.03 -12.01 14.18
C GLY A 111 -4.32 -12.79 15.46
N SER A 112 -5.50 -13.43 15.61
CA SER A 112 -5.88 -14.25 16.77
C SER A 112 -5.81 -15.75 16.52
#